data_AF-A0A968YEY6-F1
#
_entry.id   AF-A0A968YEY6-F1
#
_cell.length_a   1.000
_cell.length_b   1.000
_cell.length_c   1.000
_cell.angle_alpha   90.00
_cell.angle_beta   90.00
_cell.angle_gamma   90.00
#
_symmetry.space_group_name_H-M   'P 1'
#
loop_
_entity.id
_entity.type
_entity.pdbx_description
1 polymer ?
#
loop_
_entity_poly.entity_id
_entity_poly.type
_entity_poly.pdbx_seq_one_letter_code
_entity_poly.pdbx_strand_id
1 'polypeptide(L)'
;MVRIQNREPSIESENRDYYDSGIPSKVAIAGHPLHPLLVTFPITFLVTALGTDLGFWLTNDLFWARVSFWLIGAGLGTAVLAAIAGLVDFFRIGRVRKRKAGWFHLIGNVAVLIITVINFVLRWGNPTQAALPTGLVLSIFVSTLLGITGWYGGELVYRHKIAVVGEGESK
;
A
#
# COMPACT_ATOMS: atom_id res chain seq x y z
N MET A 1 4.31 27.71 23.29
CA MET A 1 4.57 26.63 22.32
C MET A 1 3.73 25.43 22.76
N VAL A 2 2.62 25.14 22.09
CA VAL A 2 1.72 24.03 22.49
C VAL A 2 2.33 22.72 21.97
N ARG A 3 2.82 21.88 22.88
CA ARG A 3 3.24 20.50 22.55
C ARG A 3 1.96 19.72 22.27
N ILE A 4 1.58 19.60 21.00
CA ILE A 4 0.50 18.70 20.60
C ILE A 4 0.96 17.31 21.00
N GLN A 5 0.41 16.80 22.11
CA GLN A 5 0.72 15.48 22.63
C GLN A 5 -0.02 14.47 21.74
N ASN A 6 0.50 14.25 20.53
CA ASN A 6 0.06 13.16 19.68
C ASN A 6 0.30 11.87 20.47
N ARG A 7 -0.77 11.18 20.86
CA ARG A 7 -0.67 9.85 21.46
C ARG A 7 0.14 8.96 20.50
N GLU A 8 1.14 8.27 21.04
CA GLU A 8 1.82 7.18 20.33
C GLU A 8 0.74 6.17 19.84
N PRO A 9 0.72 5.78 18.55
CA PRO A 9 -0.04 4.65 18.06
C PRO A 9 0.33 3.41 18.87
N SER A 10 -0.69 2.61 19.16
CA SER A 10 -0.75 1.69 20.30
C SER A 10 0.00 0.36 20.15
N ILE A 11 0.94 0.25 19.23
CA ILE A 11 1.57 -1.02 18.89
C ILE A 11 3.09 -0.85 18.74
N GLU A 12 3.78 -1.20 19.83
CA GLU A 12 5.23 -1.47 19.85
C GLU A 12 6.16 -0.25 19.80
N SER A 13 5.68 0.96 20.09
CA SER A 13 6.55 2.13 20.29
C SER A 13 7.45 1.94 21.53
N GLU A 14 8.76 1.94 21.33
CA GLU A 14 9.74 1.90 22.42
C GLU A 14 10.59 3.17 22.44
N ASN A 15 11.03 3.62 23.63
CA ASN A 15 11.87 4.82 23.76
C ASN A 15 13.16 4.78 22.92
N ARG A 16 13.68 3.58 22.63
CA ARG A 16 14.87 3.40 21.78
C ARG A 16 14.64 3.83 20.32
N ASP A 17 13.41 3.74 19.83
CA ASP A 17 13.09 4.07 18.43
C ASP A 17 13.34 5.57 18.14
N TYR A 18 13.23 6.43 19.16
CA TYR A 18 13.57 7.87 19.05
C TYR A 18 15.04 8.13 18.73
N TYR A 19 15.95 7.32 19.27
CA TYR A 19 17.40 7.48 19.12
C TYR A 19 18.02 6.52 18.10
N ASP A 20 17.22 5.62 17.51
CA ASP A 20 17.68 4.66 16.50
C ASP A 20 18.19 5.37 15.23
N SER A 21 19.33 4.94 14.67
CA SER A 21 19.93 5.52 13.47
C SER A 21 19.19 5.13 12.18
N GLY A 22 18.28 4.15 12.23
CA GLY A 22 17.51 3.66 11.10
C GLY A 22 18.20 2.55 10.29
N ILE A 23 17.43 1.86 9.46
CA ILE A 23 17.91 0.79 8.58
C ILE A 23 17.61 1.13 7.11
N PRO A 24 18.63 1.11 6.23
CA PRO A 24 18.43 1.30 4.81
C PRO A 24 17.72 0.09 4.17
N SER A 25 16.91 0.39 3.15
CA SER A 25 16.30 -0.62 2.30
C SER A 25 17.38 -1.47 1.62
N LYS A 26 17.08 -2.75 1.39
CA LYS A 26 17.90 -3.67 0.61
C LYS A 26 17.61 -3.58 -0.88
N VAL A 27 16.57 -2.83 -1.28
CA VAL A 27 16.24 -2.53 -2.67
C VAL A 27 16.23 -1.02 -2.87
N ALA A 28 17.36 -0.48 -3.30
CA ALA A 28 17.55 0.95 -3.48
C ALA A 28 18.37 1.27 -4.73
N ILE A 29 18.14 2.46 -5.31
CA ILE A 29 18.95 3.04 -6.40
C ILE A 29 19.53 4.35 -5.90
N ALA A 30 20.85 4.51 -5.96
CA ALA A 30 21.54 5.69 -5.44
C ALA A 30 21.18 6.03 -3.98
N GLY A 31 20.89 5.00 -3.16
CA GLY A 31 20.47 5.18 -1.76
C GLY A 31 18.98 5.50 -1.57
N HIS A 32 18.20 5.65 -2.64
CA HIS A 32 16.75 5.87 -2.56
C HIS A 32 15.99 4.54 -2.51
N PRO A 33 15.18 4.30 -1.47
CA PRO A 33 14.45 3.04 -1.30
C PRO A 33 13.35 2.91 -2.37
N LEU A 34 13.30 1.77 -3.07
CA LEU A 34 12.36 1.60 -4.18
C LEU A 34 10.93 1.33 -3.71
N HIS A 35 10.72 0.59 -2.61
CA HIS A 35 9.36 0.26 -2.17
C HIS A 35 8.51 1.51 -1.85
N PRO A 36 8.96 2.47 -1.01
CA PRO A 36 8.22 3.70 -0.75
C PRO A 36 7.99 4.57 -1.99
N LEU A 37 8.91 4.55 -2.96
CA LEU A 37 8.74 5.24 -4.23
C LEU A 37 7.63 4.58 -5.07
N LEU A 38 7.70 3.26 -5.23
CA LEU A 38 6.81 2.49 -6.08
C LEU A 38 5.36 2.44 -5.57
N VAL A 39 5.13 2.39 -4.25
CA VAL A 39 3.75 2.31 -3.68
C VAL A 39 2.87 3.50 -4.02
N THR A 40 3.45 4.65 -4.42
CA THR A 40 2.70 5.83 -4.85
C THR A 40 1.78 5.51 -6.03
N PHE A 41 2.24 4.71 -6.99
CA PHE A 41 1.49 4.34 -8.20
C PHE A 41 0.26 3.47 -7.92
N PRO A 42 0.37 2.28 -7.29
CA PRO A 42 -0.79 1.44 -7.02
C PRO A 42 -1.80 2.12 -6.10
N ILE A 43 -1.35 2.88 -5.10
CA ILE A 43 -2.27 3.64 -4.23
C ILE A 43 -3.07 4.64 -5.07
N THR A 44 -2.38 5.43 -5.90
CA THR A 44 -3.03 6.43 -6.75
C THR A 44 -4.03 5.78 -7.70
N PHE A 45 -3.62 4.74 -8.43
CA PHE A 45 -4.49 4.11 -9.42
C PHE A 45 -5.70 3.43 -8.80
N LEU A 46 -5.53 2.65 -7.72
CA LEU A 46 -6.60 1.85 -7.13
C LEU A 46 -7.60 2.72 -6.34
N VAL A 47 -7.14 3.78 -5.67
CA VAL A 47 -8.05 4.74 -5.01
C VAL A 47 -8.79 5.58 -6.04
N THR A 48 -8.12 5.98 -7.13
CA THR A 48 -8.78 6.70 -8.24
C THR A 48 -9.80 5.80 -8.94
N ALA A 49 -9.54 4.50 -9.06
CA ALA A 49 -10.49 3.54 -9.63
C ALA A 49 -11.82 3.54 -8.86
N LEU A 50 -11.78 3.58 -7.51
CA LEU A 50 -12.99 3.77 -6.70
C LEU A 50 -13.73 5.07 -7.06
N GLY A 51 -13.01 6.19 -7.21
CA GLY A 51 -13.59 7.45 -7.65
C GLY A 51 -14.29 7.34 -9.00
N THR A 52 -13.70 6.60 -9.94
CA THR A 52 -14.31 6.36 -11.26
C THR A 52 -15.50 5.40 -11.19
N ASP A 53 -15.49 4.38 -10.32
CA ASP A 53 -16.65 3.52 -10.12
C ASP A 53 -17.84 4.31 -9.54
N LEU A 54 -17.58 5.24 -8.61
CA LEU A 54 -18.60 6.18 -8.12
C LEU A 54 -19.10 7.09 -9.23
N GLY A 55 -18.20 7.60 -10.08
CA GLY A 55 -18.57 8.36 -11.27
C GLY A 55 -19.51 7.59 -12.19
N PHE A 56 -19.22 6.31 -12.45
CA PHE A 56 -20.09 5.43 -13.23
C PHE A 56 -21.45 5.24 -12.57
N TRP A 57 -21.47 4.96 -11.26
CA TRP A 57 -22.71 4.77 -10.50
C TRP A 57 -23.62 6.01 -10.51
N LEU A 58 -23.05 7.20 -10.41
CA LEU A 58 -23.81 8.45 -10.35
C LEU A 58 -24.28 8.94 -11.73
N THR A 59 -23.51 8.69 -12.78
CA THR A 59 -23.76 9.29 -14.11
C THR A 59 -24.30 8.30 -15.15
N ASN A 60 -24.14 6.99 -14.92
CA ASN A 60 -24.36 5.93 -15.91
C ASN A 60 -23.51 6.07 -17.20
N ASP A 61 -22.49 6.92 -17.21
CA ASP A 61 -21.60 7.07 -18.37
C ASP A 61 -20.57 5.94 -18.41
N LEU A 62 -20.65 5.14 -19.48
CA LEU A 62 -19.77 4.00 -19.77
C LEU A 62 -18.28 4.36 -19.81
N PHE A 63 -17.94 5.62 -20.03
CA PHE A 63 -16.57 6.12 -19.94
C PHE A 63 -15.92 5.76 -18.60
N TRP A 64 -16.60 6.04 -17.48
CA TRP A 64 -16.05 5.83 -16.14
C TRP A 64 -15.73 4.36 -15.85
N ALA A 65 -16.60 3.44 -16.29
CA ALA A 65 -16.37 2.01 -16.12
C ALA A 65 -15.13 1.52 -16.90
N ARG A 66 -14.92 2.03 -18.11
CA ARG A 66 -13.71 1.72 -18.91
C ARG A 66 -12.45 2.27 -18.26
N VAL A 67 -12.50 3.50 -17.73
CA VAL A 67 -11.37 4.11 -17.02
C VAL A 67 -11.03 3.29 -15.78
N SER A 68 -12.02 2.90 -14.98
CA SER A 68 -11.79 2.06 -13.80
C SER A 68 -11.09 0.76 -14.14
N PHE A 69 -11.48 0.09 -15.24
CA PHE A 69 -10.85 -1.16 -15.68
C PHE A 69 -9.34 -0.98 -15.95
N TRP A 70 -8.97 0.06 -16.69
CA TRP A 70 -7.56 0.35 -16.98
C TRP A 70 -6.77 0.80 -15.74
N LEU A 71 -7.39 1.58 -14.85
CA LEU A 71 -6.78 1.98 -13.58
C LEU A 71 -6.52 0.75 -12.68
N ILE A 72 -7.47 -0.18 -12.59
CA ILE A 72 -7.28 -1.43 -11.84
C ILE A 72 -6.12 -2.24 -12.43
N GLY A 73 -6.03 -2.36 -13.76
CA GLY A 73 -4.93 -3.05 -14.42
C GLY A 73 -3.56 -2.40 -14.18
N ALA A 74 -3.47 -1.08 -14.32
CA ALA A 74 -2.24 -0.32 -14.06
C ALA A 74 -1.84 -0.38 -12.57
N GLY A 75 -2.83 -0.27 -11.68
CA GLY A 75 -2.67 -0.44 -10.24
C GLY A 75 -2.15 -1.82 -9.88
N LEU A 76 -2.70 -2.89 -10.48
CA LEU A 76 -2.23 -4.25 -10.27
C LEU A 76 -0.78 -4.43 -10.73
N GLY A 77 -0.44 -3.99 -11.94
CA GLY A 77 0.93 -4.11 -12.46
C GLY A 77 1.96 -3.40 -11.59
N THR A 78 1.67 -2.17 -11.16
CA THR A 78 2.57 -1.40 -10.28
C THR A 78 2.59 -1.92 -8.85
N ALA A 79 1.47 -2.47 -8.35
CA ALA A 79 1.42 -3.13 -7.04
C ALA A 79 2.33 -4.37 -6.99
N VAL A 80 2.40 -5.15 -8.07
CA VAL A 80 3.32 -6.29 -8.15
C VAL A 80 4.78 -5.83 -8.06
N LEU A 81 5.16 -4.77 -8.78
CA LEU A 81 6.52 -4.20 -8.69
C LEU A 81 6.85 -3.71 -7.28
N ALA A 82 5.92 -2.98 -6.64
CA ALA A 82 6.07 -2.52 -5.27
C ALA A 82 6.17 -3.69 -4.28
N ALA A 83 5.37 -4.75 -4.46
CA ALA A 83 5.36 -5.93 -3.62
C ALA A 83 6.68 -6.70 -3.70
N ILE A 84 7.30 -6.81 -4.89
CA ILE A 84 8.62 -7.43 -5.04
C ILE A 84 9.66 -6.68 -4.19
N ALA A 85 9.73 -5.35 -4.32
CA ALA A 85 10.66 -4.54 -3.53
C ALA A 85 10.40 -4.67 -2.02
N GLY A 86 9.13 -4.62 -1.61
CA GLY A 86 8.72 -4.75 -0.20
C GLY A 86 9.00 -6.13 0.39
N LEU A 87 8.82 -7.20 -0.38
CA LEU A 87 9.11 -8.57 0.06
C LEU A 87 10.61 -8.78 0.27
N VAL A 88 11.46 -8.22 -0.60
CA VAL A 88 12.92 -8.30 -0.41
C VAL A 88 13.30 -7.62 0.91
N ASP A 89 12.78 -6.44 1.20
CA ASP A 89 13.02 -5.76 2.49
C ASP A 89 12.46 -6.57 3.66
N PHE A 90 11.24 -7.09 3.55
CA PHE A 90 10.63 -7.93 4.58
C PHE A 90 11.47 -9.16 4.91
N PHE A 91 12.03 -9.87 3.91
CA PHE A 91 12.84 -11.06 4.14
C PHE A 91 14.32 -10.78 4.45
N ARG A 92 14.87 -9.64 4.03
CA ARG A 92 16.29 -9.31 4.26
C ARG A 92 16.56 -8.36 5.41
N ILE A 93 15.55 -7.73 5.99
CA ILE A 93 15.67 -6.87 7.17
C ILE A 93 14.96 -7.57 8.34
N GLY A 94 15.73 -8.08 9.30
CA GLY A 94 15.19 -8.80 10.45
C GLY A 94 14.24 -7.93 11.28
N ARG A 95 14.53 -6.65 11.42
CA ARG A 95 13.72 -5.66 12.16
C ARG A 95 12.29 -5.57 11.63
N VAL A 96 12.08 -5.70 10.31
CA VAL A 96 10.72 -5.68 9.73
C VAL A 96 9.88 -6.82 10.30
N ARG A 97 10.45 -8.04 10.35
CA ARG A 97 9.73 -9.25 10.81
C ARG A 97 9.53 -9.31 12.32
N LYS A 98 10.35 -8.58 13.08
CA LYS A 98 10.23 -8.47 14.54
C LYS A 98 9.09 -7.53 14.97
N ARG A 99 8.55 -6.73 14.05
CA ARG A 99 7.46 -5.77 14.33
C ARG A 99 6.12 -6.29 13.81
N LYS A 100 5.05 -6.17 14.60
CA LYS A 100 3.68 -6.51 14.16
C LYS A 100 3.24 -5.67 12.97
N ALA A 101 3.64 -4.40 12.93
CA ALA A 101 3.36 -3.51 11.80
C ALA A 101 3.85 -4.10 10.47
N GLY A 102 5.01 -4.78 10.45
CA GLY A 102 5.55 -5.44 9.27
C GLY A 102 4.63 -6.54 8.74
N TRP A 103 4.11 -7.37 9.64
CA TRP A 103 3.18 -8.45 9.30
C TRP A 103 1.81 -7.95 8.88
N PHE A 104 1.24 -6.98 9.61
CA PHE A 104 -0.05 -6.38 9.23
C PHE A 104 0.03 -5.69 7.87
N HIS A 105 1.12 -4.97 7.61
CA HIS A 105 1.36 -4.35 6.32
C HIS A 105 1.47 -5.40 5.19
N LEU A 106 2.25 -6.47 5.41
CA LEU A 106 2.41 -7.53 4.42
C LEU A 106 1.09 -8.24 4.10
N ILE A 107 0.40 -8.75 5.13
CA ILE A 107 -0.84 -9.52 4.97
C ILE A 107 -1.95 -8.65 4.35
N GLY A 108 -2.06 -7.40 4.80
CA GLY A 108 -3.02 -6.44 4.23
C GLY A 108 -2.79 -6.19 2.74
N ASN A 109 -1.54 -6.02 2.32
CA ASN A 109 -1.22 -5.82 0.89
C ASN A 109 -1.40 -7.09 0.05
N VAL A 110 -1.19 -8.28 0.61
CA VAL A 110 -1.54 -9.54 -0.07
C VAL A 110 -3.05 -9.61 -0.31
N ALA A 111 -3.87 -9.25 0.68
CA ALA A 111 -5.32 -9.18 0.52
C ALA A 111 -5.73 -8.14 -0.55
N VAL A 112 -5.13 -6.95 -0.53
CA VAL A 112 -5.34 -5.92 -1.57
C VAL A 112 -5.05 -6.48 -2.97
N LEU A 113 -3.91 -7.15 -3.16
CA LEU A 113 -3.55 -7.75 -4.44
C LEU A 113 -4.57 -8.80 -4.90
N ILE A 114 -4.96 -9.73 -4.01
CA ILE A 114 -5.93 -10.78 -4.33
C ILE A 114 -7.27 -10.17 -4.75
N ILE A 115 -7.80 -9.22 -3.97
CA ILE A 115 -9.08 -8.57 -4.28
C ILE A 115 -8.99 -7.77 -5.58
N THR A 116 -7.86 -7.11 -5.83
CA THR A 116 -7.61 -6.35 -7.08
C THR A 116 -7.58 -7.28 -8.29
N VAL A 117 -6.92 -8.45 -8.19
CA VAL A 117 -6.93 -9.47 -9.25
C VAL A 117 -8.35 -9.96 -9.50
N ILE A 118 -9.13 -10.27 -8.46
CA ILE A 118 -10.53 -10.69 -8.60
C ILE A 118 -11.34 -9.60 -9.32
N ASN A 119 -11.22 -8.34 -8.91
CA ASN A 119 -11.93 -7.21 -9.52
C ASN A 119 -11.53 -7.04 -11.00
N PHE A 120 -10.24 -7.17 -11.32
CA PHE A 120 -9.73 -7.08 -12.68
C PHE A 120 -10.27 -8.20 -13.58
N VAL A 121 -10.19 -9.45 -13.12
CA VAL A 121 -10.64 -10.64 -13.86
C VAL A 121 -12.15 -10.59 -14.08
N LEU A 122 -12.94 -10.19 -13.08
CA LEU A 122 -14.39 -10.05 -13.21
C LEU A 122 -14.80 -9.03 -14.27
N ARG A 123 -13.97 -8.02 -14.53
CA ARG A 123 -14.17 -6.97 -15.53
C ARG A 123 -13.54 -7.27 -16.89
N TRP A 124 -12.79 -8.36 -17.01
CA TRP A 124 -12.08 -8.71 -18.23
C TRP A 124 -13.07 -9.15 -19.32
N GLY A 125 -13.16 -8.35 -20.38
CA GLY A 125 -14.11 -8.57 -21.49
C GLY A 125 -15.53 -8.03 -21.24
N ASN A 126 -15.84 -7.56 -20.04
CA ASN A 126 -17.14 -7.02 -19.63
C ASN A 126 -17.01 -5.82 -18.66
N PRO A 127 -16.15 -4.82 -18.93
CA PRO A 127 -15.75 -3.80 -17.95
C PRO A 127 -16.91 -2.95 -17.43
N THR A 128 -18.00 -2.82 -18.20
CA THR A 128 -19.22 -2.11 -17.77
C THR A 128 -20.10 -2.94 -16.85
N GLN A 129 -20.44 -4.16 -17.26
CA GLN A 129 -21.45 -4.97 -16.56
C GLN A 129 -20.96 -5.41 -15.18
N ALA A 130 -19.67 -5.73 -15.06
CA ALA A 130 -19.07 -6.16 -13.80
C ALA A 130 -18.71 -4.99 -12.87
N ALA A 131 -18.75 -3.73 -13.34
CA ALA A 131 -18.42 -2.58 -12.52
C ALA A 131 -19.41 -2.37 -11.36
N LEU A 132 -20.70 -2.68 -11.57
CA LEU A 132 -21.74 -2.49 -10.55
C LEU A 132 -22.62 -3.73 -10.37
N PRO A 133 -23.03 -4.05 -9.12
CA PRO A 133 -22.55 -3.45 -7.87
C PRO A 133 -21.21 -4.05 -7.42
N THR A 134 -20.85 -5.24 -7.91
CA THR A 134 -19.73 -6.04 -7.41
C THR A 134 -18.39 -5.33 -7.54
N GLY A 135 -18.08 -4.77 -8.71
CA GLY A 135 -16.82 -4.07 -8.95
C GLY A 135 -16.60 -2.89 -8.01
N LEU A 136 -17.63 -2.06 -7.78
CA LEU A 136 -17.59 -0.94 -6.85
C LEU A 136 -17.36 -1.40 -5.41
N VAL A 137 -18.05 -2.46 -4.96
CA VAL A 137 -17.83 -3.03 -3.61
C VAL A 137 -16.38 -3.47 -3.43
N LEU A 138 -15.80 -4.17 -4.42
CA LEU A 138 -14.39 -4.57 -4.38
C LEU A 138 -13.45 -3.36 -4.34
N SER A 139 -13.73 -2.31 -5.11
CA SER A 139 -12.94 -1.06 -5.10
C SER A 139 -13.00 -0.33 -3.75
N ILE A 140 -14.14 -0.37 -3.05
CA ILE A 140 -14.27 0.15 -1.67
C ILE A 140 -13.39 -0.64 -0.71
N PHE A 141 -13.44 -1.97 -0.76
CA PHE A 141 -12.59 -2.83 0.09
C PHE A 141 -11.10 -2.60 -0.17
N VAL A 142 -10.69 -2.55 -1.44
CA VAL A 142 -9.29 -2.27 -1.84
C VAL A 142 -8.84 -0.92 -1.30
N SER A 143 -9.61 0.15 -1.52
CA SER A 143 -9.23 1.51 -1.08
C SER A 143 -9.16 1.62 0.45
N THR A 144 -10.09 0.98 1.15
CA THR A 144 -10.10 0.94 2.62
C THR A 144 -8.89 0.19 3.17
N LEU A 145 -8.60 -1.00 2.62
CA LEU A 145 -7.44 -1.79 3.02
C LEU A 145 -6.13 -1.07 2.69
N LEU A 146 -6.04 -0.35 1.57
CA LEU A 146 -4.89 0.49 1.23
C LEU A 146 -4.66 1.60 2.27
N GLY A 147 -5.72 2.24 2.78
CA GLY A 147 -5.62 3.19 3.88
C GLY A 147 -5.08 2.55 5.17
N ILE A 148 -5.63 1.40 5.56
CA ILE A 148 -5.22 0.67 6.77
C ILE A 148 -3.78 0.17 6.65
N THR A 149 -3.42 -0.48 5.55
CA THR A 149 -2.06 -1.01 5.34
C THR A 149 -1.06 0.12 5.14
N GLY A 150 -1.46 1.23 4.51
CA GLY A 150 -0.65 2.44 4.38
C GLY A 150 -0.29 3.04 5.74
N TRP A 151 -1.20 3.00 6.72
CA TRP A 151 -0.92 3.39 8.10
C TRP A 151 0.23 2.56 8.70
N TYR A 152 0.17 1.23 8.59
CA TYR A 152 1.24 0.34 9.06
C TYR A 152 2.56 0.54 8.29
N GLY A 153 2.50 0.85 7.00
CA GLY A 153 3.67 1.23 6.20
C GLY A 153 4.32 2.51 6.73
N GLY A 154 3.50 3.52 7.04
CA GLY A 154 3.95 4.76 7.69
C GLY A 154 4.59 4.49 9.06
N GLU A 155 4.01 3.60 9.86
CA GLU A 155 4.58 3.22 11.17
C GLU A 155 6.00 2.62 11.03
N LEU A 156 6.20 1.73 10.05
CA LEU A 156 7.51 1.15 9.76
C LEU A 156 8.55 2.22 9.36
N VAL A 157 8.18 3.15 8.49
CA VAL A 157 9.09 4.19 7.99
C VAL A 157 9.38 5.24 9.05
N TYR A 158 8.34 5.81 9.65
CA TYR A 158 8.46 7.01 10.48
C TYR A 158 8.75 6.72 11.95
N ARG A 159 8.32 5.58 12.50
CA ARG A 159 8.62 5.21 13.89
C ARG A 159 9.78 4.25 14.00
N HIS A 160 9.73 3.15 13.25
CA HIS A 160 10.74 2.11 13.35
C HIS A 160 11.96 2.36 12.45
N LYS A 161 11.96 3.48 11.70
CA LYS A 161 13.05 3.95 10.84
C LYS A 161 13.53 2.85 9.90
N ILE A 162 12.59 2.16 9.26
CA ILE A 162 12.86 1.12 8.26
C ILE A 162 12.80 1.74 6.87
N ALA A 163 13.72 1.33 5.99
CA ALA A 163 13.86 1.86 4.63
C ALA A 163 14.17 3.37 4.61
N VAL A 164 14.96 3.84 5.57
CA VAL A 164 15.48 5.21 5.65
C VAL A 164 17.01 5.19 5.75
N VAL A 165 17.65 6.35 5.59
CA VAL A 165 19.11 6.47 5.77
C VAL A 165 19.46 6.08 7.21
N GLY A 166 20.48 5.23 7.38
CA GLY A 166 20.93 4.78 8.69
C GLY A 166 22.10 3.80 8.63
N GLU A 167 22.61 3.40 9.79
CA GLU A 167 23.81 2.55 9.92
C GLU A 167 23.55 1.06 9.57
N GLY A 168 22.27 0.66 9.48
CA GLY A 168 21.87 -0.71 9.19
C GLY A 168 21.72 -1.59 10.43
N GLU A 169 21.44 -2.88 10.22
CA GLU A 169 21.33 -3.82 11.34
C GLU A 169 22.71 -4.08 11.94
N SER A 170 22.87 -3.79 13.25
CA SER A 170 23.99 -4.33 14.02
C SER A 170 23.94 -5.85 13.93
N LYS A 171 25.03 -6.46 13.45
CA LYS A 171 25.16 -7.91 13.32
C LYS A 171 25.06 -8.61 14.67
#